data_AF-A0A6L4ARG2-F1
#
_entry.id   AF-A0A6L4ARG2-F1
#
_cell.length_a   1.000
_cell.length_b   1.000
_cell.length_c   1.000
_cell.angle_alpha   90.00
_cell.angle_beta   90.00
_cell.angle_gamma   90.00
#
_symmetry.space_group_name_H-M   'P 1'
#
loop_
_entity.id
_entity.type
_entity.pdbx_description
1 polymer ?
#
loop_
_entity_poly.entity_id
_entity_poly.type
_entity_poly.pdbx_seq_one_letter_code
_entity_poly.pdbx_strand_id
1 'polypeptide(L)'
;MRTVLFVAPFFLETTLRFVEAVASLPGVRLGLISQDPAERLPTALRRRLAAHRQVADALDAQQIADAVRSLARETGPPARLLGALEQLQVPLGEVRDALGIEGMGSEAARNFRDKGRMK
;
A
#
# COMPACT_ATOMS: atom_id res chain seq x y z
N MET A 1 -12.41 6.60 12.78
CA MET A 1 -11.06 6.27 12.26
C MET A 1 -11.16 5.89 10.80
N ARG A 2 -10.20 6.27 9.95
CA ARG A 2 -10.15 5.94 8.52
C ARG A 2 -9.13 4.83 8.30
N THR A 3 -9.52 3.77 7.61
CA THR A 3 -8.60 2.69 7.23
C THR A 3 -7.74 3.15 6.06
N VAL A 4 -6.43 3.03 6.20
CA VAL A 4 -5.45 3.29 5.14
C VAL A 4 -4.62 2.04 4.99
N LEU A 5 -4.42 1.59 3.76
CA LEU A 5 -3.51 0.49 3.46
C LEU A 5 -2.25 1.05 2.79
N PHE A 6 -1.09 0.56 3.20
CA PHE A 6 0.19 0.92 2.63
C PHE A 6 0.87 -0.32 2.06
N VAL A 7 1.35 -0.23 0.81
CA VAL A 7 2.15 -1.26 0.16
C VAL A 7 3.62 -0.89 0.26
N ALA A 8 4.38 -1.68 1.01
CA ALA A 8 5.81 -1.55 1.24
C ALA A 8 6.48 -2.89 0.92
N PRO A 9 6.85 -3.19 -0.35
CA PRO A 9 7.40 -4.48 -0.73
C PRO A 9 8.54 -4.94 0.18
N PHE A 10 9.47 -4.02 0.47
CA PHE A 10 10.61 -4.25 1.36
C PHE A 10 10.67 -3.17 2.43
N PHE A 11 11.08 -3.56 3.63
CA PHE A 11 11.25 -2.68 4.79
C PHE A 11 12.60 -1.96 4.76
N LEU A 12 12.85 -1.25 3.66
CA LEU A 12 13.97 -0.31 3.55
C LEU A 12 13.73 0.89 4.46
N GLU A 13 14.79 1.47 5.01
CA GLU A 13 14.70 2.58 5.96
C GLU A 13 13.84 3.74 5.43
N THR A 14 14.08 4.18 4.18
CA THR A 14 13.30 5.24 3.54
C THR A 14 11.82 4.89 3.42
N THR A 15 11.49 3.64 3.08
CA THR A 15 10.11 3.17 3.01
C THR A 15 9.45 3.19 4.39
N LEU A 16 10.15 2.71 5.42
CA LEU A 16 9.62 2.69 6.79
C LEU A 16 9.38 4.08 7.35
N ARG A 17 10.15 5.10 6.95
CA ARG A 17 9.87 6.51 7.32
C ARG A 17 8.48 6.95 6.85
N PHE A 18 8.05 6.55 5.65
CA PHE A 18 6.69 6.84 5.16
C PHE A 18 5.62 6.04 5.90
N VAL A 19 5.88 4.76 6.17
CA VAL A 19 4.94 3.91 6.92
C VAL A 19 4.72 4.47 8.33
N GLU A 20 5.79 4.84 9.03
CA GLU A 20 5.75 5.46 10.35
C GLU A 20 4.99 6.78 10.34
N ALA A 21 5.23 7.64 9.34
CA ALA A 21 4.52 8.89 9.18
C ALA A 21 3.00 8.66 9.06
N VAL A 22 2.57 7.72 8.21
CA VAL A 22 1.14 7.38 8.07
C VAL A 22 0.57 6.77 9.36
N ALA A 23 1.33 5.90 10.04
CA ALA A 23 0.94 5.32 11.32
C ALA A 23 0.80 6.36 12.45
N SER A 24 1.38 7.55 12.26
CA SER A 24 1.34 8.67 13.22
C SER A 24 0.21 9.66 13.04
N LEU A 25 -0.51 9.57 11.92
CA LEU A 25 -1.63 10.46 11.67
C LEU A 25 -2.80 10.18 12.61
N PRO A 26 -3.39 11.22 13.24
CA PRO A 26 -4.53 11.05 14.11
C PRO A 26 -5.73 10.50 13.33
N GLY A 27 -6.42 9.53 13.93
CA GLY A 27 -7.61 8.92 13.34
C GLY A 27 -7.34 7.97 12.17
N VAL A 28 -6.08 7.63 11.87
CA VAL A 28 -5.72 6.61 10.88
C VAL A 28 -5.63 5.22 11.53
N ARG A 29 -6.22 4.23 10.86
CA ARG A 29 -6.04 2.81 11.16
C ARG A 29 -5.24 2.20 10.00
N LEU A 30 -3.95 1.93 10.24
CA LEU A 30 -3.03 1.51 9.19
C LEU A 30 -2.97 -0.01 9.06
N GLY A 31 -3.21 -0.52 7.85
CA GLY A 31 -2.82 -1.88 7.45
C GLY A 31 -1.62 -1.85 6.50
N LEU A 32 -0.77 -2.88 6.57
CA LEU A 32 0.48 -2.96 5.79
C LEU A 32 0.51 -4.20 4.90
N ILE A 33 0.91 -4.05 3.65
CA ILE A 33 1.15 -5.14 2.69
C ILE A 33 2.63 -5.12 2.31
N SER A 34 3.32 -6.26 2.39
CA SER A 34 4.75 -6.36 2.07
C SER A 34 5.16 -7.78 1.63
N GLN A 35 6.36 -7.91 1.07
CA GLN A 35 7.02 -9.21 0.90
C GLN A 35 7.82 -9.57 2.16
N ASP A 36 8.40 -8.58 2.82
CA ASP A 36 9.08 -8.81 4.09
C ASP A 36 8.08 -9.25 5.17
N PRO A 37 8.43 -10.24 6.02
CA PRO A 37 7.57 -10.68 7.12
C PRO A 37 7.52 -9.64 8.25
N ALA A 38 6.41 -9.58 8.99
CA ALA A 38 6.19 -8.60 10.07
C ALA A 38 7.28 -8.60 11.16
N GLU A 39 7.98 -9.71 11.33
CA GLU A 39 9.09 -9.91 12.26
C GLU A 39 10.28 -8.99 11.95
N ARG A 40 10.41 -8.51 10.71
CA ARG A 40 11.45 -7.56 10.31
C ARG A 40 11.10 -6.10 10.61
N LEU A 41 9.87 -5.81 11.05
CA LEU A 41 9.49 -4.46 11.44
C LEU A 41 10.09 -4.09 12.80
N PRO A 42 10.47 -2.82 13.01
CA PRO A 42 10.70 -2.30 14.35
C PRO A 42 9.49 -2.55 15.25
N THR A 43 9.71 -3.08 16.46
CA THR A 43 8.63 -3.46 17.40
C THR A 43 7.63 -2.33 17.66
N ALA A 44 8.12 -1.09 17.77
CA ALA A 44 7.28 0.08 17.96
C ALA A 44 6.29 0.28 16.79
N LEU A 45 6.76 0.19 15.55
CA LEU A 45 5.92 0.30 14.37
C LEU A 45 4.96 -0.88 14.25
N ARG A 46 5.43 -2.12 14.47
CA ARG A 46 4.58 -3.33 14.41
C ARG A 46 3.35 -3.22 15.33
N ARG A 47 3.53 -2.68 16.54
CA ARG A 47 2.44 -2.48 17.52
C ARG A 47 1.40 -1.42 17.11
N ARG A 48 1.74 -0.54 16.17
CA ARG A 48 0.84 0.52 15.67
C ARG A 48 0.01 0.07 14.46
N LEU A 49 0.38 -1.04 13.84
CA LEU A 49 -0.36 -1.60 12.71
C LEU A 49 -1.64 -2.26 13.20
N ALA A 50 -2.73 -2.00 12.50
CA ALA A 50 -3.99 -2.69 12.72
C ALA A 50 -3.96 -4.12 12.17
N ALA A 51 -3.26 -4.32 11.05
CA ALA A 51 -3.07 -5.61 10.42
C ALA A 51 -1.88 -5.58 9.46
N HIS A 52 -1.32 -6.76 9.16
CA HIS A 52 -0.26 -6.96 8.19
C HIS A 52 -0.59 -8.15 7.30
N ARG A 53 -0.32 -8.02 5.99
CA ARG A 53 -0.45 -9.12 5.03
C ARG A 53 0.84 -9.27 4.23
N GLN A 54 1.50 -10.40 4.42
CA GLN A 54 2.63 -10.78 3.58
C GLN A 54 2.12 -11.33 2.23
N VAL A 55 2.75 -10.94 1.13
CA VAL A 55 2.51 -11.43 -0.24
C VAL A 55 3.83 -11.89 -0.86
N ALA A 56 3.77 -12.69 -1.93
CA ALA A 56 4.97 -13.19 -2.60
C ALA A 56 5.62 -12.11 -3.48
N ASP A 57 4.79 -11.35 -4.21
CA ASP A 57 5.22 -10.20 -5.02
C ASP A 57 4.30 -9.01 -4.72
N ALA A 58 4.85 -7.99 -4.07
CA ALA A 58 4.12 -6.77 -3.74
C ALA A 58 4.19 -5.72 -4.86
N LEU A 59 4.70 -6.07 -6.05
CA LEU A 59 4.61 -5.30 -7.28
C LEU A 59 3.52 -5.83 -8.24
N ASP A 60 3.01 -7.04 -7.98
CA ASP A 60 1.92 -7.65 -8.74
C ASP A 60 0.56 -7.09 -8.30
N ALA A 61 -0.19 -6.50 -9.25
CA ALA A 61 -1.46 -5.83 -8.96
C ALA A 61 -2.53 -6.79 -8.42
N GLN A 62 -2.56 -8.05 -8.89
CA GLN A 62 -3.54 -9.03 -8.45
C GLN A 62 -3.27 -9.46 -7.01
N GLN A 63 -2.01 -9.73 -6.66
CA GLN A 63 -1.62 -10.06 -5.29
C GLN A 63 -1.88 -8.90 -4.33
N ILE A 64 -1.62 -7.65 -4.76
CA ILE A 64 -2.00 -6.47 -3.97
C ILE A 64 -3.53 -6.41 -3.78
N ALA A 65 -4.32 -6.59 -4.83
CA ALA A 65 -5.78 -6.55 -4.75
C ALA A 65 -6.33 -7.60 -3.77
N ASP A 66 -5.80 -8.83 -3.82
CA ASP A 66 -6.23 -9.91 -2.93
C ASP A 66 -5.82 -9.64 -1.48
N ALA A 67 -4.63 -9.10 -1.25
CA ALA A 67 -4.21 -8.65 0.08
C ALA A 67 -5.09 -7.50 0.61
N VAL A 68 -5.47 -6.54 -0.24
CA VAL A 68 -6.40 -5.46 0.11
C VAL A 68 -7.75 -6.03 0.51
N ARG A 69 -8.31 -6.96 -0.27
CA ARG A 69 -9.59 -7.64 0.06
C ARG A 69 -9.50 -8.39 1.38
N SER A 70 -8.40 -9.11 1.62
CA SER A 70 -8.16 -9.82 2.88
C SER A 70 -8.13 -8.85 4.07
N LEU A 71 -7.32 -7.79 3.99
CA LEU A 71 -7.19 -6.79 5.05
C LEU A 71 -8.47 -5.99 5.26
N ALA A 72 -9.27 -5.78 4.22
CA ALA A 72 -10.56 -5.10 4.33
C ALA A 72 -11.58 -5.89 5.15
N ARG A 73 -11.47 -7.22 5.22
CA ARG A 73 -12.32 -8.04 6.11
C ARG A 73 -11.99 -7.83 7.59
N GLU A 74 -10.73 -7.51 7.90
CA GLU A 74 -10.25 -7.31 9.28
C GLU A 74 -10.35 -5.84 9.71
N THR A 75 -10.09 -4.92 8.78
CA THR A 75 -9.95 -3.49 9.05
C THR A 75 -11.02 -2.64 8.39
N GLY A 76 -12.02 -3.22 7.73
CA GLY A 76 -12.99 -2.49 6.90
C GLY A 76 -12.39 -1.97 5.58
N PRO A 77 -13.22 -1.48 4.64
CA PRO A 77 -12.74 -1.02 3.35
C PRO A 77 -11.77 0.17 3.48
N PRO A 78 -10.66 0.19 2.72
CA PRO A 78 -9.70 1.27 2.80
C PRO A 78 -10.24 2.55 2.18
N ALA A 79 -10.05 3.67 2.87
CA ALA A 79 -10.27 4.99 2.30
C ALA A 79 -9.16 5.37 1.30
N ARG A 80 -7.93 4.87 1.52
CA ARG A 80 -6.75 5.14 0.68
C ARG A 80 -5.87 3.90 0.58
N LEU A 81 -5.27 3.71 -0.59
CA LEU A 81 -4.21 2.75 -0.86
C LEU A 81 -2.94 3.51 -1.27
N LEU A 82 -1.87 3.38 -0.49
CA LEU A 82 -0.64 4.17 -0.62
C LEU A 82 0.58 3.28 -0.92
N GLY A 83 1.61 3.87 -1.52
CA GLY A 83 2.94 3.28 -1.68
C GLY A 83 3.91 4.31 -2.25
N ALA A 84 5.17 4.25 -1.83
CA ALA A 84 6.17 5.27 -2.13
C ALA A 84 7.10 4.92 -3.30
N LEU A 85 7.17 3.64 -3.70
CA LEU A 85 8.04 3.21 -4.79
C LEU A 85 7.45 3.62 -6.14
N GLU A 86 8.32 4.02 -7.06
CA GLU A 86 7.93 4.45 -8.40
C GLU A 86 7.31 3.29 -9.19
N GLN A 87 7.89 2.08 -9.07
CA GLN A 87 7.41 0.86 -9.72
C GLN A 87 6.00 0.45 -9.26
N LEU A 88 5.56 0.91 -8.09
CA LEU A 88 4.22 0.60 -7.55
C LEU A 88 3.11 1.46 -8.15
N GLN A 89 3.39 2.62 -8.74
CA GLN A 89 2.33 3.57 -9.04
C GLN A 89 1.31 3.03 -10.05
N VAL A 90 1.75 2.26 -11.05
CA VAL A 90 0.83 1.61 -12.01
C VAL A 90 0.04 0.46 -11.34
N PRO A 91 0.68 -0.53 -10.67
CA PRO A 91 -0.05 -1.55 -9.92
C PRO A 91 -1.07 -0.99 -8.92
N LEU A 92 -0.71 0.06 -8.17
CA LEU A 92 -1.65 0.69 -7.23
C LEU A 92 -2.80 1.39 -7.95
N GLY A 93 -2.55 1.99 -9.11
CA GLY A 93 -3.60 2.56 -9.95
C GLY A 93 -4.59 1.49 -10.43
N GLU A 94 -4.08 0.34 -10.88
CA GLU A 94 -4.91 -0.79 -11.32
C GLU A 94 -5.77 -1.35 -10.18
N VAL A 95 -5.21 -1.48 -8.98
CA VAL A 95 -5.95 -1.94 -7.80
C VAL A 95 -7.00 -0.91 -7.37
N ARG A 96 -6.69 0.38 -7.41
CA ARG A 96 -7.65 1.45 -7.09
C ARG A 96 -8.84 1.43 -8.05
N ASP A 97 -8.58 1.34 -9.35
CA ASP A 97 -9.62 1.27 -10.38
C ASP A 97 -10.49 0.01 -10.16
N ALA A 98 -9.87 -1.14 -9.96
CA ALA A 98 -10.57 -2.42 -9.80
C ALA A 98 -11.40 -2.53 -8.52
N LEU A 99 -11.00 -1.84 -7.45
CA LEU A 99 -11.66 -1.91 -6.14
C LEU A 99 -12.45 -0.66 -5.77
N GLY A 100 -12.50 0.35 -6.65
CA GLY A 100 -13.18 1.63 -6.39
C GLY A 100 -12.57 2.43 -5.25
N ILE A 101 -11.24 2.35 -5.05
CA ILE A 101 -10.53 3.07 -3.99
C ILE A 101 -10.12 4.45 -4.50
N GLU A 102 -10.46 5.50 -3.75
CA GLU A 102 -10.11 6.87 -4.12
C GLU A 102 -8.59 7.08 -4.25
N GLY A 103 -8.16 7.66 -5.38
CA GLY A 103 -6.77 8.02 -5.68
C GLY A 103 -6.50 8.05 -7.19
N MET A 104 -5.22 8.19 -7.56
CA MET A 104 -4.80 8.16 -8.96
C MET A 104 -4.97 6.75 -9.55
N GLY A 105 -5.75 6.63 -10.63
CA GLY A 105 -5.97 5.40 -11.38
C GLY A 105 -4.83 5.03 -12.33
N SER A 106 -4.95 3.86 -12.98
CA SER A 106 -3.92 3.25 -13.82
C SER A 106 -3.58 4.07 -15.07
N GLU A 107 -4.57 4.64 -15.75
CA GLU A 107 -4.36 5.45 -16.96
C GLU A 107 -3.50 6.68 -16.68
N ALA A 108 -3.81 7.40 -15.61
CA ALA A 108 -3.01 8.53 -15.17
C ALA A 108 -1.60 8.08 -14.77
N ALA A 109 -1.46 6.96 -14.05
CA ALA A 109 -0.15 6.45 -13.64
C ALA A 109 0.74 6.03 -14.84
N ARG A 110 0.15 5.45 -15.89
CA ARG A 110 0.87 5.08 -17.13
C ARG A 110 1.46 6.31 -17.83
N ASN A 111 0.75 7.44 -17.81
CA ASN A 111 1.26 8.69 -18.40
C ASN A 111 2.55 9.21 -17.75
N PHE A 112 2.91 8.78 -16.53
CA PHE A 112 4.15 9.17 -15.86
C PHE A 112 5.22 8.08 -15.85
N ARG A 113 4.93 6.92 -16.45
CA ARG A 113 5.81 5.73 -16.45
C ARG A 113 6.21 5.31 -17.85
N ASP A 114 5.31 5.47 -18.81
CA ASP A 114 5.61 5.26 -20.22
C ASP A 114 6.21 6.54 -20.81
N LYS A 115 7.52 6.51 -21.10
CA LYS A 115 8.26 7.63 -21.70
C LYS A 115 7.67 8.08 -23.04
N GLY A 116 7.00 7.17 -23.78
CA GLY A 116 6.33 7.49 -25.04
C GLY A 116 5.00 8.23 -24.84
N ARG A 117 4.32 8.01 -23.71
CA ARG A 117 3.10 8.76 -23.34
C ARG A 117 3.39 10.09 -22.65
N MET A 118 4.56 10.24 -22.03
CA MET A 118 4.95 11.44 -21.30
C MET A 118 5.26 12.66 -22.17
N LYS A 119 5.69 12.45 -23.41
CA LYS A 119 6.14 13.51 -24.33
C LYS A 119 5.08 13.78 -25.38
#